data_AF-A0A972VCW5-F1
#
_entry.id   AF-A0A972VCW5-F1
#
_cell.length_a   1.000
_cell.length_b   1.000
_cell.length_c   1.000
_cell.angle_alpha   90.00
_cell.angle_beta   90.00
_cell.angle_gamma   90.00
#
_symmetry.space_group_name_H-M   'P 1'
#
loop_
_entity.id
_entity.type
_entity.pdbx_description
1 polymer ?
#
loop_
_entity_poly.entity_id
_entity_poly.type
_entity_poly.pdbx_seq_one_letter_code
_entity_poly.pdbx_strand_id
1 'polypeptide(L)'
;ALPHSDIAKHTLFVPLIHEMIRGLRPVTHSRYAFVVGRQCSMSVSGITAETPLEFKNPDDEMLDGSSDQALNGAVVFFPQTDRAGFYRVWTEGRIAGAVAVNTDPLESNLEVLEVAQLEALTQKANTERVMVAAGASGLERALSGRPLWHYCVLAALALLCVEQVLVIVCRQ
;
A
#
# COMPACT_ATOMS: atom_id res chain seq x y z
N ALA A 1 -6.66 -29.14 28.67
CA ALA A 1 -5.38 -28.93 27.96
C ALA A 1 -5.63 -29.22 26.49
N LEU A 2 -5.58 -28.21 25.62
CA LEU A 2 -5.86 -28.38 24.20
C LEU A 2 -4.71 -29.14 23.53
N PRO A 3 -4.94 -30.32 22.91
CA PRO A 3 -3.91 -31.14 22.29
C PRO A 3 -3.61 -30.60 20.88
N HIS A 4 -3.27 -29.31 20.79
CA HIS A 4 -3.30 -28.57 19.54
C HIS A 4 -1.91 -28.44 18.91
N SER A 5 -1.81 -29.00 17.70
CA SER A 5 -0.92 -28.62 16.61
C SER A 5 0.57 -28.93 16.79
N ASP A 6 0.94 -30.19 16.52
CA ASP A 6 2.33 -30.62 16.37
C ASP A 6 2.85 -30.42 14.94
N ILE A 7 2.33 -29.40 14.24
CA ILE A 7 2.61 -29.15 12.83
C ILE A 7 4.08 -28.79 12.61
N ALA A 8 4.74 -28.24 13.63
CA ALA A 8 6.15 -27.87 13.61
C ALA A 8 7.12 -29.06 13.64
N LYS A 9 6.66 -30.27 14.01
CA LYS A 9 7.49 -31.50 14.01
C LYS A 9 7.42 -32.28 12.70
N HIS A 10 6.51 -31.91 11.79
CA HIS A 10 6.39 -32.56 10.50
C HIS A 10 7.41 -32.01 9.49
N THR A 11 8.04 -32.90 8.73
CA THR A 11 9.02 -32.57 7.68
C THR A 11 8.48 -31.62 6.61
N LEU A 12 7.15 -31.54 6.47
CA LEU A 12 6.45 -30.64 5.56
C LEU A 12 6.34 -29.19 6.07
N PHE A 13 6.66 -28.94 7.34
CA PHE A 13 6.58 -27.61 7.95
C PHE A 13 7.52 -26.61 7.27
N VAL A 14 8.77 -26.99 7.03
CA VAL A 14 9.78 -26.10 6.44
C VAL A 14 9.40 -25.70 4.99
N PRO A 15 9.04 -26.64 4.09
CA PRO A 15 8.52 -26.29 2.78
C PRO A 15 7.24 -25.43 2.82
N LEU A 16 6.31 -25.71 3.75
CA LEU A 16 5.07 -24.96 3.89
C LEU A 16 5.33 -23.50 4.30
N ILE A 17 6.18 -23.28 5.30
CA ILE A 17 6.59 -21.95 5.73
C ILE A 17 7.29 -21.21 4.59
N HIS A 18 8.15 -21.89 3.84
CA HIS A 18 8.81 -21.29 2.68
C HIS A 18 7.82 -20.86 1.60
N GLU A 19 6.81 -21.68 1.28
CA GLU A 19 5.76 -21.31 0.32
C GLU A 19 4.82 -20.22 0.85
N MET A 20 4.53 -20.20 2.16
CA MET A 20 3.80 -19.09 2.78
C MET A 20 4.58 -17.78 2.68
N ILE A 21 5.87 -17.77 3.02
CA ILE A 21 6.74 -16.59 2.90
C ILE A 21 6.87 -16.16 1.43
N ARG A 22 6.98 -17.13 0.52
CA ARG A 22 7.06 -16.87 -0.93
C ARG A 22 5.76 -16.28 -1.49
N GLY A 23 4.61 -16.77 -1.04
CA GLY A 23 3.30 -16.24 -1.40
C GLY A 23 2.99 -14.88 -0.76
N LEU A 24 3.55 -14.61 0.41
CA LEU A 24 3.50 -13.30 1.07
C LEU A 24 4.47 -12.29 0.49
N ARG A 25 5.47 -12.73 -0.31
CA ARG A 25 6.34 -11.83 -1.05
C ARG A 25 5.46 -11.11 -2.07
N PRO A 26 5.34 -9.77 -2.01
CA PRO A 26 4.63 -9.03 -3.03
C PRO A 26 5.23 -9.44 -4.37
N VAL A 27 4.39 -9.93 -5.30
CA VAL A 27 4.79 -10.11 -6.69
C VAL A 27 5.24 -8.74 -7.13
N THR A 28 6.55 -8.55 -7.13
CA THR A 28 7.19 -7.29 -7.45
C THR A 28 7.06 -7.21 -8.95
N HIS A 29 5.91 -6.72 -9.43
CA HIS A 29 5.92 -6.00 -10.69
C HIS A 29 7.04 -4.99 -10.53
N SER A 30 8.11 -5.15 -11.31
CA SER A 30 9.24 -4.24 -11.37
C SER A 30 8.65 -2.83 -11.42
N ARG A 31 8.64 -2.14 -10.28
CA ARG A 31 8.31 -0.73 -10.24
C ARG A 31 9.53 -0.06 -10.82
N TYR A 32 9.54 0.05 -12.14
CA TYR A 32 10.51 0.88 -12.83
C TYR A 32 10.37 2.28 -12.24
N ALA A 33 11.38 2.72 -11.50
CA ALA A 33 11.45 4.07 -10.99
C ALA A 33 11.85 4.96 -12.17
N PHE A 34 10.92 5.78 -12.64
CA PHE A 34 11.16 6.72 -13.73
C PHE A 34 11.56 8.07 -13.16
N VAL A 35 12.53 8.69 -13.82
CA VAL A 35 13.04 10.02 -13.48
C VAL A 35 12.51 11.02 -14.49
N VAL A 36 12.18 12.23 -14.02
CA VAL A 36 11.78 13.37 -14.87
C VAL A 36 12.76 13.55 -16.04
N GLY A 37 12.22 13.83 -17.23
CA GLY A 37 13.00 14.04 -18.45
C GLY A 37 13.46 12.75 -19.17
N ARG A 38 13.05 11.57 -18.69
CA ARG A 38 13.27 10.30 -19.39
C ARG A 38 11.96 9.71 -19.91
N GLN A 39 12.05 8.94 -20.98
CA GLN A 39 10.91 8.17 -21.49
C GLN A 39 10.51 7.13 -20.44
N CYS A 40 9.21 7.10 -20.11
CA CYS A 40 8.68 6.10 -19.20
C CYS A 40 7.77 5.12 -19.93
N SER A 41 7.80 3.87 -19.49
CA SER A 41 6.98 2.81 -20.06
C SER A 41 6.32 1.96 -18.99
N MET A 42 5.13 1.47 -19.28
CA MET A 42 4.33 0.68 -18.35
C MET A 42 3.60 -0.41 -19.13
N SER A 43 3.66 -1.65 -18.64
CA SER A 43 2.80 -2.70 -19.14
C SER A 43 1.45 -2.64 -18.43
N VAL A 44 0.37 -2.57 -19.21
CA VAL A 44 -1.00 -2.63 -18.71
C VAL A 44 -1.66 -3.89 -19.26
N SER A 45 -2.18 -4.72 -18.36
CA SER A 45 -2.87 -5.96 -18.72
C SER A 45 -4.35 -5.72 -19.03
N GLY A 46 -4.92 -6.50 -19.95
CA GLY A 46 -6.35 -6.45 -20.26
C GLY A 46 -6.78 -5.33 -21.21
N ILE A 47 -5.84 -4.72 -21.93
CA ILE A 47 -6.11 -3.73 -22.99
C ILE A 47 -5.92 -4.40 -24.35
N THR A 48 -6.86 -4.14 -25.27
CA THR A 48 -6.82 -4.62 -26.67
C THR A 48 -6.48 -3.45 -27.59
N ALA A 49 -5.98 -3.73 -28.81
CA ALA A 49 -5.53 -2.73 -29.79
C ALA A 49 -6.54 -1.62 -30.12
N GLU A 50 -7.83 -1.93 -30.01
CA GLU A 50 -8.94 -1.04 -30.40
C GLU A 50 -9.46 -0.18 -29.24
N THR A 51 -8.93 -0.37 -28.03
CA THR A 51 -9.39 0.37 -26.86
C THR A 51 -8.77 1.77 -26.86
N PRO A 52 -9.58 2.85 -26.87
CA PRO A 52 -9.05 4.22 -26.83
C PRO A 52 -8.36 4.46 -25.50
N LEU A 53 -7.09 4.87 -25.56
CA LEU A 53 -6.27 5.20 -24.39
C LEU A 53 -6.12 6.70 -24.27
N GLU A 54 -6.43 7.22 -23.09
CA GLU A 54 -6.20 8.61 -22.73
C GLU A 54 -5.03 8.68 -21.76
N PHE A 55 -3.98 9.43 -22.12
CA PHE A 55 -2.82 9.63 -21.27
C PHE A 55 -2.95 10.97 -20.56
N LYS A 56 -2.77 10.98 -19.23
CA LYS A 56 -2.87 12.19 -18.42
C LYS A 56 -1.62 12.44 -17.58
N ASN A 57 -1.23 13.71 -17.52
CA ASN A 57 -0.16 14.25 -16.67
C ASN A 57 -0.61 14.28 -15.18
N PRO A 58 0.28 14.52 -14.21
CA PRO A 58 -0.11 14.76 -12.81
C PRO A 58 -1.07 15.94 -12.63
N ASP A 59 -1.07 16.92 -13.55
CA ASP A 59 -2.00 18.06 -13.57
C ASP A 59 -3.33 17.78 -14.32
N ASP A 60 -3.58 16.53 -14.69
CA ASP A 60 -4.76 16.06 -15.43
C ASP A 60 -4.86 16.56 -16.89
N GLU A 61 -3.79 17.16 -17.41
CA GLU A 61 -3.65 17.54 -18.83
C GLU A 61 -3.46 16.30 -19.73
N MET A 62 -4.08 16.30 -20.91
CA MET A 62 -3.92 15.23 -21.90
C MET A 62 -2.52 15.26 -22.53
N LEU A 63 -1.90 14.08 -22.63
CA LEU A 63 -0.62 13.86 -23.29
C LEU A 63 -0.80 12.94 -24.50
N ASP A 64 0.03 13.17 -25.52
CA ASP A 64 0.15 12.25 -26.64
C ASP A 64 1.08 11.10 -26.24
N GLY A 65 0.50 10.01 -25.74
CA GLY A 65 1.20 8.75 -25.46
C GLY A 65 1.09 7.77 -26.63
N SER A 66 2.03 6.83 -26.70
CA SER A 66 1.97 5.72 -27.66
C SER A 66 1.80 4.41 -26.93
N SER A 67 1.04 3.48 -27.49
CA SER A 67 0.92 2.11 -26.97
C SER A 67 1.37 1.09 -28.00
N ASP A 68 2.17 0.12 -27.58
CA ASP A 68 2.55 -1.06 -28.35
C ASP A 68 1.90 -2.31 -27.75
N GLN A 69 1.53 -3.29 -28.57
CA GLN A 69 0.91 -4.52 -28.07
C GLN A 69 1.95 -5.51 -27.56
N ALA A 70 1.67 -6.12 -26.42
CA ALA A 70 2.43 -7.22 -25.85
C ALA A 70 1.56 -8.48 -25.72
N LEU A 71 2.19 -9.66 -25.61
CA LEU A 71 1.49 -10.95 -25.57
C LEU A 71 0.36 -11.06 -24.52
N ASN A 72 0.40 -10.27 -23.44
CA ASN A 72 -0.58 -10.28 -22.34
C ASN A 72 -1.08 -8.86 -21.97
N GLY A 73 -1.10 -7.92 -22.91
CA GLY A 73 -1.57 -6.55 -22.68
C GLY A 73 -1.00 -5.53 -23.65
N ALA A 74 -0.90 -4.28 -23.22
CA ALA A 74 -0.26 -3.20 -23.98
C ALA A 74 0.89 -2.59 -23.17
N VAL A 75 2.00 -2.25 -23.83
CA VAL A 75 3.06 -1.41 -23.28
C VAL A 75 2.75 0.02 -23.68
N VAL A 76 2.46 0.85 -22.70
CA VAL A 76 2.29 2.29 -22.87
C VAL A 76 3.63 2.98 -22.73
N PHE A 77 3.90 3.97 -23.58
CA PHE A 77 5.05 4.85 -23.52
C PHE A 77 4.59 6.30 -23.42
N PHE A 78 5.19 7.04 -22.49
CA PHE A 78 5.03 8.49 -22.41
C PHE A 78 6.32 9.15 -22.93
N PRO A 79 6.25 10.00 -23.97
CA PRO A 79 7.43 10.52 -24.65
C PRO A 79 8.21 11.53 -23.81
N GLN A 80 7.53 12.36 -23.01
CA GLN A 80 8.16 13.35 -22.13
C GLN A 80 7.47 13.39 -20.78
N THR A 81 8.28 13.31 -19.72
CA THR A 81 7.83 13.39 -18.32
C THR A 81 8.47 14.60 -17.67
N ASP A 82 7.94 15.79 -17.96
CA ASP A 82 8.56 17.06 -17.55
C ASP A 82 8.23 17.44 -16.10
N ARG A 83 7.31 16.71 -15.46
CA ARG A 83 6.87 16.97 -14.08
C ARG A 83 6.97 15.70 -13.23
N ALA A 84 7.36 15.87 -11.98
CA ALA A 84 7.27 14.79 -11.01
C ALA A 84 5.80 14.57 -10.60
N GLY A 85 5.38 13.32 -10.52
CA GLY A 85 4.03 12.95 -10.10
C GLY A 85 3.53 11.65 -10.71
N PHE A 86 2.21 11.43 -10.61
CA PHE A 86 1.55 10.24 -11.13
C PHE A 86 1.00 10.49 -12.53
N TYR A 87 1.59 9.84 -13.52
CA TYR A 87 1.06 9.78 -14.88
C TYR A 87 0.06 8.63 -14.96
N ARG A 88 -1.11 8.89 -15.53
CA ARG A 88 -2.22 7.94 -15.54
C ARG A 88 -2.66 7.63 -16.97
N VAL A 89 -3.01 6.37 -17.19
CA VAL A 89 -3.66 5.91 -18.42
C VAL A 89 -5.10 5.60 -18.09
N TRP A 90 -6.02 6.17 -18.84
CA TRP A 90 -7.45 5.93 -18.73
C TRP A 90 -7.94 5.15 -19.94
N THR A 91 -8.92 4.29 -19.69
CA THR A 91 -9.66 3.52 -20.68
C THR A 91 -11.13 3.53 -20.29
N GLU A 92 -12.02 3.95 -21.19
CA GLU A 92 -13.48 3.94 -20.96
C GLU A 92 -13.90 4.56 -19.61
N GLY A 93 -13.23 5.64 -19.18
CA GLY A 93 -13.50 6.30 -17.90
C GLY A 93 -12.98 5.59 -16.65
N ARG A 94 -12.15 4.55 -16.78
CA ARG A 94 -11.45 3.88 -15.67
C ARG A 94 -9.94 3.99 -15.80
N ILE A 95 -9.24 4.03 -14.67
CA ILE A 95 -7.77 4.03 -14.66
C ILE A 95 -7.27 2.64 -15.03
N ALA A 96 -6.62 2.53 -16.19
CA ALA A 96 -6.02 1.31 -16.68
C ALA A 96 -4.66 1.04 -16.00
N GLY A 97 -3.91 2.11 -15.72
CA GLY A 97 -2.61 2.03 -15.06
C GLY A 97 -2.10 3.39 -14.64
N ALA A 98 -1.14 3.40 -13.71
CA ALA A 98 -0.47 4.62 -13.27
C ALA A 98 1.03 4.36 -13.08
N VAL A 99 1.84 5.32 -13.51
CA VAL A 99 3.30 5.30 -13.33
C VAL A 99 3.72 6.52 -12.51
N ALA A 100 4.56 6.29 -11.51
CA ALA A 100 5.13 7.35 -10.70
C ALA A 100 6.46 7.79 -11.33
N VAL A 101 6.54 9.09 -11.66
CA VAL A 101 7.76 9.74 -12.11
C VAL A 101 8.26 10.62 -10.96
N ASN A 102 9.49 10.39 -10.53
CA ASN A 102 10.12 11.14 -9.45
C ASN A 102 11.21 12.06 -10.01
N THR A 103 11.55 13.13 -9.28
CA THR A 103 12.74 13.93 -9.56
C THR A 103 14.01 13.10 -9.32
N ASP A 104 15.12 13.45 -9.97
CA ASP A 104 16.39 12.74 -9.81
C ASP A 104 16.81 12.71 -8.33
N PRO A 105 17.12 11.53 -7.75
CA PRO A 105 17.59 11.44 -6.38
C PRO A 105 18.88 12.23 -6.11
N LEU A 106 19.66 12.61 -7.14
CA LEU A 106 20.85 13.47 -7.00
C LEU A 106 20.50 14.91 -6.59
N GLU A 107 19.27 15.36 -6.81
CA GLU A 107 18.76 16.67 -6.36
C GLU A 107 18.05 16.59 -5.00
N SER A 108 17.91 15.39 -4.43
CA SER A 108 17.27 15.21 -3.13
C SER A 108 18.25 15.63 -2.03
N ASN A 109 17.96 16.74 -1.35
CA ASN A 109 18.72 17.12 -0.17
C ASN A 109 18.52 16.06 0.92
N LEU A 110 19.53 15.20 1.12
CA LEU A 110 19.53 14.13 2.12
C LEU A 110 19.94 14.61 3.53
N GLU A 111 19.97 15.93 3.75
CA GLU A 111 20.18 16.48 5.08
C GLU A 111 19.17 15.92 6.06
N VAL A 112 19.67 15.56 7.25
CA VAL A 112 18.84 15.06 8.34
C VAL A 112 17.93 16.20 8.79
N LEU A 113 16.63 16.08 8.52
CA LEU A 113 15.66 17.02 9.07
C LEU A 113 15.50 16.76 10.57
N GLU A 114 15.62 17.83 11.34
CA GLU A 114 15.32 17.82 12.76
C GLU A 114 13.80 17.65 12.97
N VAL A 115 13.42 17.03 14.09
CA VAL A 115 12.02 16.70 14.43
C VAL A 115 11.12 17.95 14.39
N ALA A 116 11.63 19.09 14.85
CA ALA A 116 10.93 20.37 14.84
C ALA A 116 10.65 20.89 13.41
N GLN A 117 11.53 20.58 12.44
CA GLN A 117 11.35 20.97 11.04
C GLN A 117 10.31 20.07 10.35
N LEU A 118 10.28 18.78 10.70
CA LEU A 118 9.26 17.83 10.24
C LEU A 118 7.85 18.21 10.72
N GLU A 119 7.70 18.61 11.99
CA GLU A 119 6.41 19.08 12.52
C GLU A 119 5.91 20.36 11.83
N ALA A 120 6.81 21.29 11.51
CA ALA A 120 6.45 22.51 10.78
C ALA A 120 5.98 22.23 9.34
N LEU A 121 6.58 21.23 8.66
CA LEU A 121 6.20 20.83 7.31
C LEU A 121 4.87 20.07 7.28
N THR A 122 4.61 19.20 8.25
CA THR A 122 3.36 18.42 8.32
C THR A 122 2.16 19.30 8.67
N GLN A 123 2.35 20.33 9.50
CA GLN A 123 1.32 21.35 9.75
C GLN A 123 0.96 22.13 8.48
N LYS A 124 1.96 22.48 7.65
CA LYS A 124 1.74 23.21 6.40
C LYS A 124 1.05 22.37 5.32
N ALA A 125 1.25 21.05 5.33
CA ALA A 125 0.69 20.12 4.36
C ALA A 125 -0.73 19.63 4.69
N ASN A 126 -1.36 20.14 5.76
CA ASN A 126 -2.69 19.72 6.26
C ASN A 126 -2.88 18.19 6.27
N THR A 127 -1.79 17.46 6.54
CA THR A 127 -1.79 15.99 6.49
C THR A 127 -2.02 15.47 7.89
N GLU A 128 -3.29 15.36 8.29
CA GLU A 128 -3.73 14.96 9.65
C GLU A 128 -3.21 13.57 10.11
N ARG A 129 -2.47 12.83 9.28
CA ARG A 129 -2.05 11.44 9.55
C ARG A 129 -0.55 11.22 9.59
N VAL A 130 0.27 12.26 9.66
CA VAL A 130 1.72 12.06 9.81
C VAL A 130 2.08 12.07 11.30
N MET A 131 2.28 10.90 11.88
CA MET A 131 2.92 10.77 13.18
C MET A 131 4.43 10.92 13.02
N VAL A 132 4.99 12.01 13.55
CA VAL A 132 6.43 12.21 13.61
C VAL A 132 6.95 11.49 14.85
N ALA A 133 7.76 10.45 14.63
CA ALA A 133 8.38 9.69 15.69
C ALA A 133 9.90 9.96 15.70
N ALA A 134 10.39 10.56 16.77
CA ALA A 134 11.82 10.79 16.97
C ALA A 134 12.48 9.54 17.58
N GLY A 135 13.45 8.96 16.86
CA GLY A 135 14.27 7.86 17.34
C GLY A 135 13.55 6.51 17.48
N ALA A 136 14.32 5.48 17.85
CA ALA A 136 13.85 4.09 17.92
C ALA A 136 12.66 3.90 18.88
N SER A 137 12.66 4.62 20.01
CA SER A 137 11.58 4.56 21.01
C SER A 137 10.28 5.22 20.55
N GLY A 138 10.34 6.24 19.70
CA GLY A 138 9.16 6.85 19.09
C GLY A 138 8.51 5.93 18.07
N LEU A 139 9.34 5.22 17.29
CA LEU A 139 8.89 4.29 16.26
C LEU A 139 8.19 3.07 16.87
N GLU A 140 8.73 2.50 17.96
CA GLU A 140 8.06 1.40 18.67
C GLU A 140 6.67 1.78 19.18
N ARG A 141 6.49 3.02 19.68
CA ARG A 141 5.17 3.51 20.12
C ARG A 141 4.19 3.72 18.98
N ALA A 142 4.66 4.17 17.81
CA ALA A 142 3.82 4.33 16.63
C ALA A 142 3.39 2.97 16.06
N LEU A 143 4.26 1.96 16.14
CA LEU A 143 3.98 0.59 15.69
C LEU A 143 3.18 -0.21 16.73
N SER A 144 3.26 0.12 18.02
CA SER A 144 2.44 -0.49 19.06
C SER A 144 1.01 0.04 18.97
N GLY A 145 0.18 -0.64 18.17
CA GLY A 145 -1.26 -0.38 18.12
C GLY A 145 -1.90 -0.44 19.51
N ARG A 146 -3.00 0.29 19.70
CA ARG A 146 -3.73 0.31 20.98
C ARG A 146 -4.32 -1.07 21.28
N PRO A 147 -4.02 -1.70 22.44
CA PRO A 147 -4.50 -3.04 22.75
C PRO A 147 -5.99 -3.04 23.12
N LEU A 148 -6.85 -3.19 22.11
CA LEU A 148 -8.32 -3.26 22.24
C LEU A 148 -8.84 -4.53 22.94
N TRP A 149 -7.99 -5.56 23.10
CA TRP A 149 -8.39 -6.86 23.62
C TRP A 149 -8.97 -6.79 25.04
N HIS A 150 -8.51 -5.87 25.88
CA HIS A 150 -9.04 -5.65 27.23
C HIS A 150 -10.53 -5.27 27.20
N TYR A 151 -10.95 -4.46 26.23
CA TYR A 151 -12.36 -4.08 26.05
C TYR A 151 -13.21 -5.26 25.56
N CYS A 152 -12.65 -6.09 24.67
CA CYS A 152 -13.33 -7.30 24.21
C CYS A 152 -13.56 -8.30 25.36
N VAL A 153 -12.58 -8.48 26.25
CA VAL A 153 -12.71 -9.34 27.44
C VAL A 153 -13.78 -8.80 28.39
N LEU A 154 -13.79 -7.49 28.63
CA LEU A 154 -14.77 -6.85 29.51
C LEU A 154 -16.20 -6.93 28.94
N ALA A 155 -16.36 -6.75 27.63
CA ALA A 155 -17.63 -6.93 26.95
C ALA A 155 -18.14 -8.38 27.01
N ALA A 156 -17.25 -9.36 26.83
CA ALA A 156 -17.60 -10.78 26.94
C ALA A 156 -18.05 -11.14 28.37
N LEU A 157 -17.36 -10.64 29.39
CA LEU A 157 -17.76 -10.82 30.80
C LEU A 157 -19.14 -10.20 31.09
N ALA A 158 -19.39 -8.99 30.59
CA ALA A 158 -20.68 -8.34 30.74
C ALA A 158 -21.82 -9.15 30.09
N LEU A 159 -21.58 -9.67 28.87
CA LEU A 159 -22.55 -10.51 28.17
C LEU A 159 -22.83 -11.81 28.94
N LEU A 160 -21.80 -12.43 29.52
CA LEU A 160 -21.94 -13.62 30.34
C LEU A 160 -22.78 -13.36 31.60
N CYS A 161 -22.55 -12.22 32.28
CA CYS A 161 -23.36 -11.84 33.43
C CYS A 161 -24.83 -11.63 33.06
N VAL A 162 -25.10 -10.98 31.93
CA VAL A 162 -26.47 -10.80 31.41
C VAL A 162 -27.12 -12.15 31.12
N GLU A 163 -26.39 -13.08 30.50
CA GLU A 163 -26.87 -14.43 30.26
C GLU A 163 -27.25 -15.14 31.57
N GLN A 164 -26.39 -15.09 32.60
CA GLN A 164 -26.69 -15.71 33.89
C GLN A 164 -27.96 -15.12 34.53
N VAL A 165 -28.13 -13.80 34.45
CA VAL A 165 -29.34 -13.12 34.97
C VAL A 165 -30.57 -13.56 34.19
N LEU A 166 -30.51 -13.60 32.86
CA LEU A 166 -31.64 -14.06 32.03
C LEU A 166 -32.01 -15.51 32.31
N VAL A 167 -31.02 -16.40 32.45
CA VAL A 167 -31.25 -17.81 32.79
C VAL A 167 -31.92 -17.94 34.16
N ILE A 168 -31.51 -17.14 35.15
CA ILE A 168 -32.14 -17.18 36.48
C ILE A 168 -33.58 -16.69 36.43
N VAL A 169 -33.85 -15.58 35.72
CA VAL A 169 -35.19 -14.99 35.62
C VAL A 169 -36.16 -15.85 34.79
N CYS A 170 -35.72 -16.43 33.68
CA CYS A 170 -36.57 -17.25 32.81
C CYS A 170 -36.76 -18.70 33.31
N ARG A 171 -36.03 -19.12 34.35
CA ARG A 171 -36.15 -20.46 34.95
C ARG A 171 -37.04 -20.47 36.21
N GLN A 172 -37.40 -19.29 36.74
CA GLN A 172 -38.51 -19.14 37.68
C GLN A 172 -39.84 -19.05 36.93
#